data_AF-A0A371DXB5-F1
#
_entry.id   AF-A0A371DXB5-F1
#
_cell.length_a   1.000
_cell.length_b   1.000
_cell.length_c   1.000
_cell.angle_alpha   90.00
_cell.angle_beta   90.00
_cell.angle_gamma   90.00
#
_symmetry.space_group_name_H-M   'P 1'
#
loop_
_entity.id
_entity.type
_entity.pdbx_description
1 polymer ?
#
loop_
_entity_poly.entity_id
_entity_poly.type
_entity_poly.pdbx_seq_one_letter_code
_entity_poly.pdbx_strand_id
1 'polypeptide(L)'
;VAVHLLCLPQASVTSVVDNLGPDATPADIVAALWEMKPDWPAQGSLVVQVGPSLQKDPSRPVGRAWLPLDLRPDLGHLDITSCIGPGKNSINLIQLQGMSDRFFAVHAT
;
A
#
# COMPACT_ATOMS: atom_id res chain seq x y z
N VAL A 1 10.12 8.62 10.14
CA VAL A 1 9.71 7.46 9.34
C VAL A 1 8.43 7.83 8.63
N ALA A 2 8.41 7.80 7.30
CA ALA A 2 7.20 7.95 6.50
C ALA A 2 6.84 6.60 5.89
N VAL A 3 5.57 6.21 5.93
CA VAL A 3 5.12 4.91 5.42
C VAL A 3 3.94 5.10 4.49
N HIS A 4 4.06 4.55 3.29
CA HIS A 4 3.05 4.63 2.25
C HIS A 4 2.66 3.23 1.77
N LEU A 5 1.39 3.05 1.48
CA LEU A 5 0.86 1.88 0.77
C LEU A 5 0.66 2.24 -0.70
N LEU A 6 1.36 1.50 -1.55
CA LEU A 6 1.30 1.61 -3.00
C LEU A 6 0.28 0.57 -3.51
N CYS A 7 -0.51 0.97 -4.50
CA CYS A 7 -1.34 0.06 -5.30
C CYS A 7 -0.98 0.29 -6.77
N LEU A 8 -0.38 -0.71 -7.41
CA LEU A 8 0.20 -0.62 -8.75
C LEU A 8 -0.41 -1.68 -9.68
N PRO A 9 -0.43 -1.46 -11.00
CA PRO A 9 -0.81 -2.50 -11.95
C PRO A 9 0.27 -3.60 -11.99
N GLN A 10 -0.12 -4.86 -11.75
CA GLN A 10 0.82 -5.98 -11.68
C GLN A 10 1.66 -6.12 -12.96
N ALA A 11 1.02 -6.01 -14.14
CA ALA A 11 1.71 -6.13 -15.41
C ALA A 11 2.82 -5.07 -15.56
N SER A 12 2.55 -3.83 -15.16
CA SER A 12 3.53 -2.75 -15.20
C SER A 12 4.68 -2.98 -14.21
N VAL A 13 4.39 -3.51 -13.02
CA VAL A 13 5.42 -3.85 -12.04
C VAL A 13 6.38 -4.90 -12.59
N THR A 14 5.85 -5.98 -13.18
CA THR A 14 6.66 -7.03 -13.80
C THR A 14 7.55 -6.44 -14.90
N SER A 15 6.98 -5.64 -15.82
CA SER A 15 7.78 -5.01 -16.88
C SER A 15 8.86 -4.07 -16.35
N VAL A 16 8.58 -3.28 -15.31
CA VAL A 16 9.57 -2.38 -14.71
C VAL A 16 10.71 -3.17 -14.06
N VAL A 17 10.40 -4.20 -13.29
CA VAL A 17 11.40 -5.04 -12.63
C VAL A 17 12.25 -5.80 -13.66
N ASP A 18 11.64 -6.34 -14.71
CA ASP A 18 12.36 -7.03 -15.79
C ASP A 18 13.31 -6.08 -16.53
N ASN A 19 12.90 -4.82 -16.76
CA ASN A 19 13.70 -3.81 -17.44
C ASN A 19 14.90 -3.31 -16.62
N LEU A 20 14.85 -3.37 -15.29
CA LEU A 20 15.99 -3.04 -14.44
C LEU A 20 17.11 -4.09 -14.56
N GLY A 21 16.79 -5.30 -15.04
CA GLY A 21 17.72 -6.38 -15.23
C GLY A 21 18.07 -7.14 -13.94
N PRO A 22 18.83 -8.24 -14.05
CA PRO A 22 19.11 -9.13 -12.92
C PRO A 22 20.04 -8.53 -11.86
N ASP A 23 20.82 -7.50 -12.22
CA ASP A 23 21.80 -6.86 -11.33
C ASP A 23 21.22 -5.66 -10.56
N ALA A 24 19.92 -5.40 -10.71
CA ALA A 24 19.24 -4.30 -10.03
C ALA A 24 19.34 -4.44 -8.50
N THR A 25 19.68 -3.34 -7.84
CA THR A 25 19.71 -3.33 -6.37
C THR A 25 18.30 -3.19 -5.80
N PRO A 26 18.07 -3.57 -4.53
CA PRO A 26 16.80 -3.28 -3.87
C PRO A 26 16.44 -1.79 -3.89
N ALA A 27 17.44 -0.90 -3.85
CA ALA A 27 17.21 0.54 -3.91
C ALA A 27 16.69 0.98 -5.29
N ASP A 28 17.21 0.39 -6.37
CA ASP A 28 16.76 0.67 -7.73
C ASP A 28 15.31 0.21 -7.94
N ILE A 29 14.96 -0.97 -7.41
CA ILE A 29 13.59 -1.49 -7.45
C ILE A 29 12.64 -0.57 -6.67
N VAL A 30 13.02 -0.17 -5.46
CA VAL A 30 12.20 0.72 -4.63
C VAL A 30 11.98 2.07 -5.32
N ALA A 31 13.03 2.67 -5.87
CA ALA A 31 12.94 3.93 -6.61
C ALA A 31 12.02 3.78 -7.82
N ALA A 32 12.16 2.70 -8.59
CA ALA A 32 11.33 2.45 -9.76
C ALA A 32 9.85 2.27 -9.39
N LEU A 33 9.53 1.51 -8.34
CA LEU A 33 8.15 1.32 -7.88
C LEU A 33 7.52 2.60 -7.32
N TRP A 34 8.31 3.47 -6.69
CA TRP A 34 7.83 4.74 -6.14
C TRP A 34 7.39 5.73 -7.23
N GLU A 35 8.14 5.79 -8.34
CA GLU A 35 7.83 6.64 -9.49
C GLU A 35 6.65 6.13 -10.34
N MET A 36 6.20 4.89 -10.12
CA MET A 36 5.03 4.36 -10.81
C MET A 36 3.75 5.07 -10.37
N LYS A 37 2.90 5.39 -11.36
CA LYS A 37 1.58 5.95 -11.10
C LYS A 37 0.72 4.93 -10.34
N PRO A 38 0.14 5.32 -9.18
CA PRO A 38 -0.82 4.49 -8.47
C PRO A 38 -2.05 4.19 -9.30
N ASP A 39 -2.55 2.97 -9.17
CA ASP A 39 -3.74 2.49 -9.87
C ASP A 39 -4.61 1.67 -8.90
N TRP A 40 -5.39 2.39 -8.11
CA TRP A 40 -6.33 1.80 -7.16
C TRP A 40 -7.48 1.11 -7.88
N PRO A 41 -7.99 -0.01 -7.35
CA PRO A 41 -9.10 -0.72 -7.97
C PRO A 41 -10.37 0.13 -7.99
N ALA A 42 -11.35 -0.31 -8.78
CA ALA A 42 -12.65 0.35 -8.87
C ALA A 42 -13.26 0.56 -7.48
N GLN A 43 -13.84 1.74 -7.28
CA GLN A 43 -14.51 2.12 -6.04
C GLN A 43 -15.54 1.04 -5.66
N GLY A 44 -15.53 0.59 -4.41
CA GLY A 44 -16.36 -0.55 -3.95
C GLY A 44 -15.64 -1.89 -3.86
N SER A 45 -14.41 -2.02 -4.36
CA SER A 45 -13.72 -3.32 -4.49
C SER A 45 -12.75 -3.68 -3.37
N LEU A 46 -12.34 -2.70 -2.55
CA LEU A 46 -11.30 -2.87 -1.54
C LEU A 46 -11.62 -2.09 -0.26
N VAL A 47 -11.31 -2.69 0.89
CA VAL A 47 -11.17 -1.99 2.17
C VAL A 47 -9.73 -2.17 2.63
N VAL A 48 -9.09 -1.07 3.05
CA VAL A 48 -7.75 -1.10 3.65
C VAL A 48 -7.89 -0.81 5.14
N GLN A 49 -7.28 -1.62 5.99
CA GLN A 49 -7.20 -1.35 7.42
C GLN A 49 -5.75 -1.41 7.87
N VAL A 50 -5.28 -0.37 8.54
CA VAL A 50 -3.91 -0.29 9.07
C VAL A 50 -3.95 0.05 10.56
N GLY A 51 -3.09 -0.60 11.34
CA GLY A 51 -2.87 -0.21 12.73
C GLY A 51 -1.99 -1.21 13.49
N PRO A 52 -1.64 -0.89 14.75
CA PRO A 52 -0.94 -1.83 15.61
C PRO A 52 -1.83 -3.03 15.97
N SER A 53 -1.28 -4.25 15.93
CA SER A 53 -2.03 -5.47 16.24
C SER A 53 -2.46 -5.56 17.71
N LEU A 54 -1.78 -4.82 18.59
CA LEU A 54 -2.08 -4.73 20.01
C LEU A 54 -2.33 -3.26 20.36
N GLN A 55 -3.60 -2.87 20.31
CA GLN A 55 -4.02 -1.54 20.75
C GLN A 55 -4.08 -1.54 22.28
N LYS A 56 -3.03 -1.01 22.92
CA LYS A 56 -2.92 -0.97 24.39
C LYS A 56 -3.83 0.09 25.03
N ASP A 57 -4.17 1.14 24.28
CA ASP A 57 -4.99 2.25 24.76
C ASP A 57 -6.16 2.52 23.78
N PRO A 58 -7.40 2.15 24.14
CA PRO A 58 -8.57 2.39 23.31
C PRO A 58 -8.97 3.88 23.22
N SER A 59 -8.44 4.75 24.10
CA SER A 59 -8.66 6.19 24.02
C SER A 59 -7.81 6.88 22.96
N ARG A 60 -6.82 6.18 22.39
CA ARG A 60 -5.93 6.65 21.32
C ARG A 60 -5.88 5.64 20.19
N PRO A 61 -6.91 5.60 19.32
CA PRO A 61 -6.90 4.72 18.18
C PRO A 61 -5.78 5.12 17.22
N VAL A 62 -4.68 4.36 17.22
CA VAL A 62 -3.57 4.48 16.26
C VAL A 62 -3.93 3.84 14.92
N GLY A 63 -5.06 3.15 14.80
CA GLY A 63 -5.48 2.48 13.56
C GLY A 63 -6.48 3.29 12.74
N ARG A 64 -6.49 3.07 11.42
CA ARG A 64 -7.45 3.64 10.48
C ARG A 64 -7.93 2.59 9.49
N ALA A 65 -9.19 2.72 9.08
CA ALA A 65 -9.72 2.03 7.91
C ALA A 65 -10.01 3.06 6.81
N TRP A 66 -9.73 2.67 5.57
CA TRP A 66 -10.16 3.36 4.36
C TRP A 66 -11.22 2.48 3.71
N LEU A 67 -12.42 3.02 3.67
CA LEU A 67 -13.57 2.38 3.04
C LEU A 67 -13.46 2.51 1.52
N PRO A 68 -14.25 1.75 0.75
CA PRO A 68 -14.10 1.75 -0.70
C PRO A 68 -14.34 3.14 -1.30
N LEU A 69 -15.13 3.99 -0.64
CA LEU A 69 -15.38 5.37 -1.07
C LEU A 69 -14.15 6.28 -0.89
N ASP A 70 -13.29 5.99 0.09
CA ASP A 70 -12.07 6.74 0.38
C ASP A 70 -10.96 6.43 -0.63
N LEU A 71 -10.97 5.21 -1.19
CA LEU A 71 -9.96 4.68 -2.11
C LEU A 71 -10.28 5.05 -3.56
N ARG A 72 -10.19 6.36 -3.85
CA ARG A 72 -10.43 6.87 -5.21
C ARG A 72 -9.27 6.49 -6.14
N PRO A 73 -9.53 6.25 -7.44
CA PRO A 73 -8.47 5.96 -8.42
C PRO A 73 -7.37 7.03 -8.51
N ASP A 74 -7.68 8.28 -8.16
CA ASP A 74 -6.77 9.43 -8.20
C ASP A 74 -6.08 9.73 -6.85
N LEU A 75 -6.27 8.90 -5.82
CA LEU A 75 -5.78 9.13 -4.46
C LEU A 75 -4.24 9.20 -4.33
N GLY A 76 -3.51 8.71 -5.34
CA GLY A 76 -2.05 8.60 -5.28
C GLY A 76 -1.60 7.52 -4.30
N HIS A 77 -0.38 7.64 -3.79
CA HIS A 77 0.14 6.72 -2.76
C HIS A 77 -0.58 6.97 -1.43
N LEU A 78 -1.05 5.92 -0.77
CA LEU A 78 -1.80 6.08 0.48
C LEU A 78 -0.84 6.31 1.64
N ASP A 79 -0.84 7.51 2.21
CA ASP A 79 -0.06 7.79 3.42
C ASP A 79 -0.70 7.10 4.64
N ILE A 80 0.05 6.15 5.20
CA ILE A 80 -0.34 5.37 6.38
C ILE A 80 0.56 5.67 7.57
N THR A 81 1.42 6.69 7.49
CA THR A 81 2.43 7.04 8.51
C THR A 81 1.83 7.22 9.89
N SER A 82 0.71 7.95 9.98
CA SER A 82 0.00 8.20 11.25
C SER A 82 -0.60 6.94 11.86
N CYS A 83 -0.72 5.86 11.09
CA CYS A 83 -1.32 4.61 11.52
C CYS A 83 -0.31 3.60 12.08
N ILE A 84 0.98 3.93 12.02
CA ILE A 84 2.07 3.07 12.45
C ILE A 84 2.38 3.32 13.93
N GLY A 85 2.24 2.27 14.73
CA GLY A 85 2.57 2.27 16.16
C GLY A 85 3.83 1.47 16.49
N PRO A 86 4.37 1.59 17.71
CA PRO A 86 5.46 0.74 18.16
C PRO A 86 5.08 -0.74 18.18
N GLY A 87 6.00 -1.60 17.73
CA GLY A 87 5.83 -3.05 17.73
C GLY A 87 5.20 -3.58 16.44
N LYS A 88 4.34 -4.59 16.56
CA LYS A 88 3.73 -5.26 15.41
C LYS A 88 2.58 -4.44 14.85
N ASN A 89 2.66 -4.10 13.57
CA ASN A 89 1.59 -3.47 12.81
C ASN A 89 0.98 -4.47 11.83
N SER A 90 -0.30 -4.29 11.50
CA SER A 90 -1.04 -5.09 10.53
C SER A 90 -1.61 -4.19 9.45
N ILE A 91 -1.51 -4.64 8.21
CA ILE A 91 -2.17 -4.06 7.04
C ILE A 91 -3.08 -5.15 6.50
N ASN A 92 -4.39 -4.94 6.58
CA ASN A 92 -5.38 -5.85 6.02
C ASN A 92 -5.90 -5.25 4.71
N LEU A 93 -5.74 -6.01 3.62
CA LEU A 93 -6.33 -5.70 2.32
C LEU A 93 -7.54 -6.62 2.13
N ILE A 94 -8.73 -6.10 2.37
CA ILE A 94 -9.97 -6.88 2.34
C ILE A 94 -10.60 -6.71 0.95
N GLN A 95 -10.47 -7.76 0.15
CA GLN A 95 -10.97 -7.83 -1.22
C GLN A 95 -12.48 -8.07 -1.25
N LEU A 96 -13.21 -7.21 -1.97
CA LEU A 96 -14.66 -7.35 -2.19
C LEU A 96 -15.00 -7.79 -3.62
N GLN A 97 -14.06 -7.67 -4.57
CA GLN A 97 -14.17 -8.12 -5.97
C GLN A 97 -12.80 -8.59 -6.50
N GLY A 98 -12.71 -9.19 -7.69
CA GLY A 98 -11.44 -9.64 -8.28
C GLY A 98 -10.37 -8.52 -8.36
N MET A 99 -9.17 -8.76 -7.82
CA MET A 99 -8.02 -7.83 -7.81
C MET A 99 -6.71 -8.52 -8.21
N SER A 100 -6.78 -9.59 -9.00
CA SER A 100 -5.60 -10.36 -9.42
C SER A 100 -4.66 -9.61 -10.36
N ASP A 101 -5.04 -8.41 -10.80
CA ASP A 101 -4.26 -7.51 -11.63
C ASP A 101 -3.55 -6.40 -10.83
N ARG A 102 -3.67 -6.42 -9.49
CA ARG A 102 -3.14 -5.41 -8.59
C ARG A 102 -1.94 -5.93 -7.79
N PHE A 103 -0.94 -5.08 -7.65
CA PHE A 103 0.23 -5.29 -6.82
C PHE A 103 0.24 -4.26 -5.68
N PHE A 104 0.38 -4.73 -4.44
CA PHE A 104 0.46 -3.87 -3.27
C PHE A 104 1.86 -3.92 -2.67
N ALA A 105 2.42 -2.75 -2.36
CA ALA A 105 3.73 -2.64 -1.73
C ALA A 105 3.71 -1.62 -0.60
N VAL A 106 4.54 -1.86 0.41
CA VAL A 106 4.77 -0.91 1.50
C VAL A 106 6.11 -0.22 1.24
N HIS A 107 6.08 1.10 1.13
CA HIS A 107 7.28 1.92 1.04
C HIS A 107 7.49 2.63 2.38
N ALA A 108 8.69 2.49 2.95
CA ALA A 108 9.05 3.11 4.22
C ALA A 108 10.41 3.82 4.11
N THR A 109 10.47 5.08 4.58
CA THR A 109 11.68 5.92 4.58
C THR A 109 11.94 6.55 5.95
#